data_AF-A0A248YSQ1-F1
#
_entry.id   AF-A0A248YSQ1-F1
#
_cell.length_a   1.000
_cell.length_b   1.000
_cell.length_c   1.000
_cell.angle_alpha   90.00
_cell.angle_beta   90.00
_cell.angle_gamma   90.00
#
_symmetry.space_group_name_H-M   'P 1'
#
loop_
_entity.id
_entity.type
_entity.pdbx_description
1 polymer ?
#
loop_
_entity_poly.entity_id
_entity_poly.type
_entity_poly.pdbx_seq_one_letter_code
_entity_poly.pdbx_strand_id
1 'polypeptide(L)'
;MEANLPCRKFDPDLWFSDSPAELELAKSMCGDCPLRLECLAGAVDRAEPWGVWGGEIFERGAVVPRKRPRGRPRKEDAARDAALRVETETRLANSAAAAPRSSVRLAA
;
A
#
# COMPACT_ATOMS: atom_id res chain seq x y z
N MET A 1 0.39 11.62 -22.36
CA MET A 1 1.45 11.84 -21.36
C MET A 1 1.38 10.66 -20.42
N GLU A 2 2.39 9.77 -20.45
CA GLU A 2 2.40 8.53 -19.65
C GLU A 2 2.72 8.87 -18.19
N ALA A 3 1.89 8.41 -17.25
CA ALA A 3 2.17 8.60 -15.83
C ALA A 3 3.39 7.76 -15.42
N ASN A 4 4.28 8.31 -14.60
CA ASN A 4 5.42 7.55 -14.07
C ASN A 4 4.92 6.51 -13.05
N LEU A 5 4.55 5.32 -13.54
CA LEU A 5 4.04 4.20 -12.74
C LEU A 5 5.10 3.09 -12.69
N PRO A 6 5.91 3.01 -11.63
CA PRO A 6 6.98 2.02 -11.51
C PRO A 6 6.47 0.57 -11.71
N CYS A 7 5.31 0.24 -11.15
CA CYS A 7 4.69 -1.08 -11.29
C CYS A 7 4.29 -1.46 -12.72
N ARG A 8 4.30 -0.52 -13.67
CA ARG A 8 4.10 -0.80 -15.11
C ARG A 8 5.39 -0.79 -15.93
N LYS A 9 6.49 -0.31 -15.34
CA LYS A 9 7.79 -0.17 -16.01
C LYS A 9 8.74 -1.31 -15.66
N PHE A 10 8.61 -1.86 -14.46
CA PHE A 10 9.40 -2.98 -13.96
C PHE A 10 8.58 -4.27 -13.96
N ASP A 11 9.25 -5.39 -13.70
CA ASP A 11 8.63 -6.70 -13.60
C ASP A 11 7.50 -6.69 -12.53
N PRO A 12 6.24 -7.01 -12.91
CA PRO A 12 5.14 -7.08 -11.97
C PRO A 12 5.37 -8.06 -10.82
N ASP A 13 6.11 -9.15 -11.04
CA ASP A 13 6.37 -10.18 -10.02
C ASP A 13 7.12 -9.60 -8.81
N LEU A 14 7.84 -8.47 -8.98
CA LEU A 14 8.52 -7.80 -7.88
C LEU A 14 7.55 -7.25 -6.81
N TRP A 15 6.38 -6.74 -7.22
CA TRP A 15 5.33 -6.26 -6.29
C TRP A 15 4.61 -7.41 -5.57
N PHE A 16 4.77 -8.62 -6.10
CA PHE A 16 4.16 -9.86 -5.66
C PHE A 16 5.23 -10.90 -5.35
N SER A 17 6.37 -10.45 -4.83
CA SER A 17 7.46 -11.36 -4.55
C SER A 17 7.25 -12.08 -3.22
N ASP A 18 7.73 -13.33 -3.16
CA ASP A 18 7.86 -14.02 -1.89
C ASP A 18 9.08 -13.56 -1.05
N SER A 19 10.05 -12.90 -1.67
CA SER A 19 11.29 -12.42 -1.06
C SER A 19 11.07 -11.09 -0.31
N PRO A 20 11.41 -11.01 0.99
CA PRO A 20 11.35 -9.74 1.72
C PRO A 20 12.16 -8.62 1.08
N ALA A 21 13.34 -8.92 0.52
CA ALA A 21 14.21 -7.92 -0.09
C ALA A 21 13.60 -7.32 -1.37
N GLU A 22 12.94 -8.14 -2.18
CA GLU A 22 12.27 -7.69 -3.40
C GLU A 22 11.03 -6.85 -3.10
N LEU A 23 10.28 -7.20 -2.05
CA LEU A 23 9.16 -6.38 -1.59
C LEU A 23 9.63 -5.01 -1.05
N GLU A 24 10.73 -4.94 -0.31
CA GLU A 24 11.30 -3.64 0.11
C GLU A 24 11.77 -2.81 -1.10
N LEU A 25 12.36 -3.46 -2.12
CA LEU A 25 12.72 -2.80 -3.36
C LEU A 25 11.49 -2.23 -4.08
N ALA A 26 10.45 -3.04 -4.31
CA ALA A 26 9.19 -2.59 -4.89
C ALA A 26 8.54 -1.45 -4.09
N LYS A 27 8.56 -1.55 -2.76
CA LYS A 27 8.07 -0.52 -1.84
C LYS A 27 8.78 0.82 -2.07
N SER A 28 10.12 0.79 -2.12
CA SER A 28 10.93 2.00 -2.35
C SER A 28 10.65 2.66 -3.70
N MET A 29 10.38 1.86 -4.73
CA MET A 29 10.05 2.36 -6.07
C MET A 29 8.76 3.17 -6.10
N CYS A 30 7.83 2.94 -5.17
CA CYS A 30 6.58 3.71 -5.11
C CYS A 30 6.77 5.18 -4.68
N GLY A 31 7.96 5.61 -4.25
CA GLY A 31 8.24 6.95 -3.68
C GLY A 31 7.63 8.11 -4.47
N ASP A 32 7.92 8.17 -5.77
CA ASP A 32 7.50 9.25 -6.68
C ASP A 32 6.26 8.88 -7.53
N CYS A 33 5.57 7.79 -7.20
CA CYS A 33 4.39 7.36 -7.95
C CYS A 33 3.22 8.34 -7.71
N PRO A 34 2.64 8.95 -8.77
CA PRO A 34 1.57 9.94 -8.61
C PRO A 34 0.28 9.33 -8.05
N LEU A 35 0.09 8.01 -8.19
CA LEU A 35 -1.11 7.30 -7.73
C LEU A 35 -0.89 6.61 -6.37
N ARG A 36 0.18 6.95 -5.63
CA ARG A 36 0.57 6.24 -4.39
C ARG A 36 -0.58 6.15 -3.39
N LEU A 37 -1.26 7.26 -3.13
CA LEU A 37 -2.37 7.33 -2.16
C LEU A 37 -3.64 6.62 -2.65
N GLU A 38 -4.01 6.78 -3.92
CA GLU A 38 -5.17 6.12 -4.51
C GLU A 38 -4.98 4.60 -4.59
N CYS A 39 -3.76 4.17 -4.93
CA CYS A 39 -3.36 2.77 -4.93
C CYS A 39 -3.43 2.17 -3.52
N LEU A 40 -2.92 2.88 -2.51
CA LEU A 40 -3.00 2.47 -1.11
C LEU A 40 -4.47 2.38 -0.64
N ALA A 41 -5.29 3.39 -0.97
CA ALA A 41 -6.70 3.42 -0.59
C ALA A 41 -7.46 2.22 -1.18
N GLY A 42 -7.27 1.94 -2.46
CA GLY A 42 -7.89 0.79 -3.12
C GLY A 42 -7.44 -0.55 -2.53
N ALA A 43 -6.16 -0.66 -2.14
CA ALA A 43 -5.65 -1.88 -1.53
C ALA A 43 -6.20 -2.13 -0.11
N VAL A 44 -6.36 -1.07 0.68
CA VAL A 44 -7.01 -1.15 1.99
C VAL A 44 -8.49 -1.55 1.85
N ASP A 45 -9.22 -0.93 0.93
CA ASP A 45 -10.64 -1.21 0.69
C ASP A 45 -10.88 -2.68 0.28
N ARG A 46 -10.03 -3.22 -0.59
CA ARG A 46 -10.10 -4.63 -1.02
C ARG A 46 -9.48 -5.60 -0.02
N ALA A 47 -8.90 -5.10 1.08
CA ALA A 47 -8.12 -5.88 2.03
C ALA A 47 -7.11 -6.79 1.31
N GLU A 48 -6.31 -6.22 0.39
CA GLU A 48 -5.41 -6.96 -0.48
C GLU A 48 -4.59 -7.98 0.32
N PRO A 49 -4.64 -9.27 -0.04
CA PRO A 49 -4.16 -10.33 0.84
C PRO A 49 -2.63 -10.29 0.98
N TRP A 50 -1.91 -9.76 0.00
CA TRP A 50 -0.45 -9.67 0.00
C TRP A 50 0.08 -8.74 -1.12
N GLY A 51 1.39 -8.45 -1.07
CA GLY A 51 2.11 -7.68 -2.09
C GLY A 51 2.36 -6.23 -1.69
N VAL A 52 2.97 -5.46 -2.60
CA VAL A 52 3.22 -4.03 -2.41
C VAL A 52 2.13 -3.19 -3.07
N TRP A 53 1.55 -2.27 -2.32
CA TRP A 53 0.49 -1.38 -2.80
C TRP A 53 0.68 0.01 -2.24
N GLY A 54 0.70 1.02 -3.11
CA GLY A 54 0.81 2.42 -2.69
C GLY A 54 2.00 2.72 -1.77
N GLY A 55 3.12 2.00 -1.93
CA GLY A 55 4.30 2.14 -1.10
C GLY A 55 4.19 1.47 0.28
N GLU A 56 3.27 0.54 0.47
CA GLU A 56 3.17 -0.29 1.67
C GLU A 56 3.16 -1.78 1.33
N ILE A 57 3.65 -2.60 2.25
CA ILE A 57 3.62 -4.07 2.11
C ILE A 57 2.37 -4.58 2.82
N PHE A 58 1.60 -5.40 2.12
CA PHE A 58 0.43 -6.09 2.64
C PHE A 58 0.76 -7.54 2.97
N GLU A 59 0.22 -8.01 4.09
CA GLU A 59 0.22 -9.41 4.47
C GLU A 59 -1.07 -9.71 5.24
N ARG A 60 -1.85 -10.68 4.75
CA ARG A 60 -3.17 -11.06 5.31
C ARG A 60 -4.15 -9.89 5.42
N GLY A 61 -4.19 -9.04 4.40
CA GLY A 61 -5.11 -7.90 4.35
C GLY A 61 -4.72 -6.73 5.26
N ALA A 62 -3.48 -6.72 5.78
CA ALA A 62 -2.99 -5.68 6.68
C ALA A 62 -1.64 -5.13 6.22
N VAL A 63 -1.42 -3.83 6.44
CA VAL A 63 -0.10 -3.21 6.25
C VAL A 63 0.86 -3.74 7.29
N VAL A 64 2.04 -4.15 6.83
CA VAL A 64 3.14 -4.65 7.66
C VAL A 64 4.43 -3.90 7.30
N PRO A 65 5.37 -3.75 8.25
CA PRO A 65 6.58 -2.98 7.99
C PRO A 65 7.53 -3.71 7.04
N ARG A 66 7.47 -5.06 7.05
CA ARG A 66 8.23 -5.98 6.20
C ARG A 66 7.54 -7.34 6.22
N LYS A 67 7.75 -8.14 5.17
CA LYS A 67 7.33 -9.54 5.18
C LYS A 67 8.07 -10.33 6.26
N ARG A 68 7.33 -11.13 7.05
CA ARG A 68 7.90 -11.95 8.12
C ARG A 68 7.93 -13.43 7.74
N PRO A 69 8.84 -14.22 8.33
CA PRO A 69 8.76 -15.67 8.25
C PRO A 69 7.43 -16.19 8.78
N ARG A 70 7.03 -17.38 8.30
CA ARG A 70 5.81 -18.05 8.76
C ARG A 70 5.87 -18.29 10.28
N GLY A 71 4.72 -18.16 10.93
CA GLY A 71 4.57 -18.37 12.37
C GLY A 71 3.61 -17.38 13.02
N ARG A 72 3.41 -17.52 14.33
CA ARG A 72 2.67 -16.54 15.13
C ARG A 72 3.57 -15.32 15.38
N PRO A 73 3.13 -14.08 15.10
CA PRO A 73 3.89 -12.89 15.44
C PRO A 73 4.18 -12.79 16.94
N ARG A 74 5.31 -12.18 17.30
CA ARG A 74 5.58 -11.82 18.69
C ARG A 74 4.58 -10.73 19.11
N LYS A 75 4.37 -10.59 20.42
CA LYS A 75 3.47 -9.55 20.97
C LYS A 75 3.85 -8.14 20.48
N GLU A 76 5.13 -7.84 20.45
CA GLU A 76 5.68 -6.57 19.96
C GLU A 76 5.42 -6.35 18.47
N ASP A 77 5.55 -7.39 17.66
CA ASP A 77 5.26 -7.32 16.22
C ASP A 77 3.78 -7.00 15.99
N ALA A 78 2.89 -7.67 16.71
CA ALA A 78 1.45 -7.43 16.62
C ALA A 78 1.08 -5.99 17.06
N ALA A 79 1.72 -5.48 18.11
CA ALA A 79 1.52 -4.09 18.56
C ALA A 79 2.00 -3.08 17.49
N ARG A 80 3.15 -3.34 16.86
CA ARG A 80 3.66 -2.51 15.76
C ARG A 80 2.73 -2.53 14.54
N ASP A 81 2.21 -3.70 14.18
CA ASP A 81 1.27 -3.82 13.05
C ASP A 81 -0.04 -3.08 13.33
N ALA A 82 -0.54 -3.12 14.57
CA ALA A 82 -1.70 -2.34 14.97
C ALA A 82 -1.44 -0.83 14.85
N ALA A 83 -0.27 -0.36 15.27
CA ALA A 83 0.12 1.04 15.11
C ALA A 83 0.22 1.46 13.63
N LEU A 84 0.82 0.62 12.78
CA LEU A 84 0.92 0.87 11.33
C LEU A 84 -0.44 0.93 10.65
N ARG A 85 -1.40 0.10 11.07
CA ARG A 85 -2.78 0.20 10.58
C ARG A 85 -3.38 1.58 10.90
N VAL A 86 -3.27 2.04 12.14
CA VAL A 86 -3.77 3.35 12.55
C VAL A 86 -3.07 4.49 11.78
N GLU A 87 -1.76 4.39 11.58
CA GLU A 87 -0.99 5.36 10.78
C GLU A 87 -1.48 5.39 9.33
N THR A 88 -1.69 4.22 8.73
CA THR A 88 -2.18 4.06 7.36
C THR A 88 -3.57 4.68 7.21
N GLU A 89 -4.49 4.35 8.12
CA GLU A 89 -5.84 4.93 8.16
C GLU A 89 -5.79 6.45 8.29
N THR A 90 -4.94 6.97 9.18
CA THR A 90 -4.75 8.41 9.37
C THR A 90 -4.22 9.08 8.10
N ARG A 91 -3.24 8.47 7.42
CA ARG A 91 -2.68 8.97 6.17
C ARG A 91 -3.74 9.04 5.06
N LEU A 92 -4.56 8.00 4.94
CA LEU A 92 -5.66 7.97 3.98
C LEU A 92 -6.73 9.02 4.32
N ALA A 93 -7.09 9.18 5.60
CA ALA A 93 -8.04 10.19 6.05
C ALA A 93 -7.57 11.63 5.75
N ASN A 94 -6.30 11.94 6.04
CA ASN A 94 -5.72 13.25 5.77
C ASN A 94 -5.67 13.56 4.26
N SER A 95 -5.45 12.53 3.44
CA SER A 95 -5.41 12.67 1.98
C SER A 95 -6.81 12.88 1.38
N ALA A 96 -7.82 12.20 1.92
CA ALA A 96 -9.22 12.38 1.53
C ALA A 96 -9.76 13.77 1.91
N ALA A 97 -9.26 14.38 2.99
CA ALA A 97 -9.59 15.75 3.38
C ALA A 97 -8.92 16.81 2.48
N ALA A 98 -7.77 16.49 1.88
CA ALA A 98 -7.01 17.39 1.01
C ALA A 98 -7.43 17.34 -0.48
N ALA A 99 -8.06 16.25 -0.93
CA ALA A 99 -8.49 16.10 -2.32
C ALA A 99 -9.78 16.90 -2.59
N PRO A 100 -9.82 17.81 -3.59
CA PRO A 100 -11.09 18.36 -4.04
C PRO A 100 -11.90 17.20 -4.62
N ARG A 101 -12.99 16.83 -3.95
CA ARG A 101 -13.96 15.87 -4.48
C ARG A 101 -14.51 16.43 -5.78
N SER A 102 -13.95 16.01 -6.92
CA SER A 102 -14.58 16.21 -8.22
C SER A 102 -15.87 15.41 -8.19
N SER A 103 -16.95 16.06 -7.73
CA SER A 103 -18.29 15.55 -7.88
C SER A 103 -18.59 15.61 -9.37
N VAL A 104 -18.34 14.52 -10.08
CA VAL A 104 -19.10 14.24 -11.30
C VAL A 104 -20.54 14.06 -10.85
N ARG A 105 -21.27 15.18 -10.75
CA ARG A 105 -22.73 15.16 -10.73
C ARG A 105 -23.11 14.73 -12.14
N LEU A 106 -23.44 13.46 -12.32
CA LEU A 106 -24.21 13.06 -13.49
C LEU A 106 -25.61 13.67 -13.31
N ALA A 107 -25.84 14.78 -14.01
CA ALA A 107 -27.14 15.42 -14.11
C ALA A 107 -27.74 15.08 -15.49
N ALA A 108 -29.04 14.76 -15.47
CA ALA A 108 -29.98 14.47 -16.56
C ALA A 108 -29.85 13.10 -17.23
#